data_AF-A0A2P2LYP6-F1
#
_entry.id   AF-A0A2P2LYP6-F1
#
_cell.length_a   1.000
_cell.length_b   1.000
_cell.length_c   1.000
_cell.angle_alpha   90.00
_cell.angle_beta   90.00
_cell.angle_gamma   90.00
#
_symmetry.space_group_name_H-M   'P 1'
#
loop_
_entity.id
_entity.type
_entity.pdbx_description
1 polymer ?
#
loop_
_entity_poly.entity_id
_entity_poly.type
_entity_poly.pdbx_seq_one_letter_code
_entity_poly.pdbx_strand_id
1 'polypeptide(L)' 'MNELERLFSMEGLLQDPDKGWRILYTDSENDVMVVGDDPWQ' A
#
# COMPACT_ATOMS: atom_id res chain seq x y z
N MET A 1 6.24 -3.22 2.89
CA MET A 1 6.15 -2.84 1.46
C MET A 1 7.21 -3.52 0.58
N ASN A 2 8.47 -3.69 1.01
CA ASN A 2 9.53 -4.30 0.19
C ASN A 2 9.19 -5.65 -0.47
N GLU A 3 8.50 -6.54 0.25
CA GLU A 3 8.15 -7.86 -0.30
C GLU A 3 7.15 -7.75 -1.46
N LEU A 4 6.15 -6.87 -1.33
CA LEU A 4 5.18 -6.61 -2.38
C LEU A 4 5.84 -5.96 -3.59
N GLU A 5 6.72 -5.00 -3.38
CA GLU A 5 7.47 -4.39 -4.48
C GLU A 5 8.28 -5.42 -5.27
N ARG A 6 8.93 -6.36 -4.57
CA ARG A 6 9.70 -7.43 -5.21
C ARG A 6 8.83 -8.42 -5.97
N LEU A 7 7.63 -8.73 -5.47
CA LEU A 7 6.70 -9.65 -6.13
C LEU A 7 6.20 -9.11 -7.48
N PHE A 8 6.13 -7.77 -7.62
CA PHE A 8 5.61 -7.10 -8.81
C PHE A 8 6.68 -6.34 -9.62
N SER A 9 7.97 -6.46 -9.26
CA SER A 9 9.09 -5.74 -9.90
C SER A 9 8.88 -4.22 -9.95
N MET A 10 8.47 -3.66 -8.81
CA MET A 10 8.16 -2.23 -8.64
C MET A 10 8.92 -1.60 -7.45
N GLU A 11 10.16 -2.04 -7.25
CA GLU A 11 11.03 -1.59 -6.16
C GLU A 11 11.17 -0.06 -6.12
N GLY A 12 10.96 0.51 -4.93
CA GLY A 12 11.03 1.94 -4.68
C GLY A 12 9.79 2.74 -5.11
N LEU A 13 8.81 2.13 -5.77
CA LEU A 13 7.62 2.84 -6.25
C LEU A 13 6.52 2.98 -5.19
N LEU A 14 6.46 2.11 -4.17
CA LEU A 14 5.49 2.22 -3.08
C LEU A 14 6.01 3.02 -1.88
N GLN A 15 7.32 3.18 -1.77
CA GLN A 15 7.97 3.87 -0.64
C GLN A 15 8.35 5.33 -0.92
N ASP A 16 8.16 5.82 -2.15
CA ASP A 16 8.45 7.21 -2.49
C ASP A 16 7.43 8.16 -1.79
N PRO A 17 7.88 9.01 -0.84
CA PRO A 17 6.99 9.89 -0.08
C PRO A 17 6.42 11.06 -0.90
N ASP A 18 7.02 11.40 -2.04
CA ASP A 18 6.63 12.55 -2.86
C ASP A 18 5.82 12.14 -4.10
N LYS A 19 6.11 10.97 -4.68
CA LYS A 19 5.48 10.46 -5.93
C LYS A 19 5.20 8.96 -5.94
N GLY A 20 5.12 8.33 -4.78
CA GLY A 20 4.85 6.90 -4.67
C GLY A 20 3.42 6.50 -5.03
N TRP A 21 3.29 5.25 -5.42
CA TRP A 21 2.01 4.58 -5.62
C TRP A 21 1.40 4.24 -4.26
N ARG A 22 0.10 4.53 -4.09
CA ARG A 22 -0.66 4.13 -2.90
C ARG A 22 -1.32 2.78 -3.10
N ILE A 23 -1.32 1.98 -2.03
CA ILE A 23 -2.04 0.71 -1.98
C ILE A 23 -3.40 0.96 -1.34
N LEU A 24 -4.45 0.48 -2.00
CA LEU A 24 -5.82 0.53 -1.51
C LEU A 24 -6.31 -0.90 -1.27
N TYR A 25 -7.19 -1.07 -0.28
CA TYR A 25 -7.91 -2.32 -0.04
C TYR A 25 -9.39 -2.02 0.20
N THR A 26 -10.23 -3.04 0.05
CA THR A 26 -11.64 -2.99 0.42
C THR A 26 -11.83 -3.77 1.71
N ASP A 27 -12.47 -3.15 2.70
CA ASP A 27 -12.74 -3.80 3.98
C ASP A 27 -14.02 -4.65 3.95
N SER A 28 -14.46 -5.13 5.11
CA SER A 28 -15.69 -5.93 5.23
C SER A 28 -16.98 -5.13 5.04
N GLU A 29 -16.91 -3.79 5.11
CA GLU A 29 -18.04 -2.89 4.91
C GLU A 29 -18.17 -2.44 3.44
N ASN A 30 -17.27 -2.93 2.57
CA ASN A 30 -17.10 -2.53 1.17
C ASN A 30 -16.54 -1.11 0.98
N ASP A 31 -15.91 -0.54 2.00
CA ASP A 31 -15.26 0.77 1.88
C ASP A 31 -13.83 0.63 1.34
N VAL A 32 -13.44 1.59 0.49
CA VAL A 32 -12.08 1.65 -0.07
C VAL A 32 -11.18 2.44 0.88
N MET A 33 -10.18 1.77 1.42
CA MET A 33 -9.27 2.28 2.45
C MET A 33 -7.82 2.28 1.96
N VAL A 34 -7.00 3.19 2.49
CA VAL A 34 -5.56 3.25 2.20
C VAL A 34 -4.82 2.34 3.18
N VAL A 35 -3.92 1.50 2.67
CA VAL A 35 -3.10 0.62 3.52
C VAL A 35 -2.14 1.47 4.37
N GLY A 36 -2.21 1.31 5.69
CA GLY A 36 -1.28 1.92 6.64
C GLY A 36 -1.77 3.21 7.29
N ASP A 37 -2.97 3.69 6.95
CA ASP A 37 -3.59 4.83 7.65
C ASP A 37 -4.01 4.46 9.09
N ASP A 38 -4.37 3.18 9.32
CA ASP A 38 -4.71 2.65 10.63
C ASP A 38 -3.53 1.87 11.25
N PRO A 39 -3.34 1.97 12.59
CA PRO A 39 -2.28 1.24 13.28
C PRO A 39 -2.52 -0.27 13.24
N TRP A 40 -1.45 -1.01 12.99
CA TRP A 40 -1.48 -2.46 13.11
C TRP A 40 -1.75 -2.88 14.57
N GLN A 41 -2.69 -3.80 14.77
CA GLN A 41 -3.01 -4.41 16.07
C GLN A 41 -2.27 -5.74 16.27
#